data_AF-A0A918ELR0-F1
#
_entry.id   AF-A0A918ELR0-F1
#
_cell.length_a   1.000
_cell.length_b   1.000
_cell.length_c   1.000
_cell.angle_alpha   90.00
_cell.angle_beta   90.00
_cell.angle_gamma   90.00
#
_symmetry.space_group_name_H-M   'P 1'
#
loop_
_entity.id
_entity.type
_entity.pdbx_description
1 polymer ?
#
loop_
_entity_poly.entity_id
_entity_poly.type
_entity_poly.pdbx_seq_one_letter_code
_entity_poly.pdbx_strand_id
1 'polypeptide(L)'
;MEVTMSMNSRPRRLTVVAAAMAAAASVMTAPLTTEAATPQQARWCKQGYVWREATPNDYVCVRPSQRTQARNDNAHASERWLPGSYVCRQGYVWREARPNDYVCVTPSVRAQVRYDNAHAAERWA
;
A
#
# COMPACT_ATOMS: atom_id res chain seq x y z
N MET A 1 -69.28 34.50 40.62
CA MET A 1 -68.12 34.74 41.50
C MET A 1 -66.87 34.66 40.65
N GLU A 2 -66.38 35.83 40.25
CA GLU A 2 -65.03 36.02 39.73
C GLU A 2 -64.02 35.78 40.86
N VAL A 3 -62.88 35.15 40.56
CA VAL A 3 -61.59 35.57 41.13
C VAL A 3 -60.52 35.42 40.04
N THR A 4 -60.03 36.57 39.60
CA THR A 4 -58.82 36.80 38.80
C THR A 4 -57.55 36.51 39.60
N MET A 5 -56.48 36.03 38.94
CA MET A 5 -55.04 36.29 39.22
C MET A 5 -54.24 35.53 38.15
N SER A 6 -53.69 36.14 37.09
CA SER A 6 -52.65 37.18 36.99
C SER A 6 -51.24 36.70 37.37
N MET A 7 -50.37 36.74 36.35
CA MET A 7 -48.90 36.94 36.35
C MET A 7 -47.94 35.74 36.41
N ASN A 8 -46.84 35.97 35.67
CA ASN A 8 -45.49 35.38 35.70
C ASN A 8 -45.24 34.06 34.95
N SER A 9 -44.14 33.88 34.22
CA SER A 9 -43.04 34.75 33.78
C SER A 9 -42.28 33.97 32.70
N ARG A 10 -41.92 34.61 31.58
CA ARG A 10 -41.09 33.98 30.54
C ARG A 10 -39.61 34.15 30.90
N PRO A 11 -38.82 33.09 31.14
CA PRO A 11 -37.37 33.25 31.22
C PRO A 11 -36.74 33.20 29.81
N ARG A 12 -36.21 34.37 29.44
CA ARG A 12 -35.01 34.68 28.64
C ARG A 12 -34.46 33.59 27.71
N ARG A 13 -34.52 33.88 26.40
CA ARG A 13 -33.70 33.25 25.37
C ARG A 13 -32.22 33.56 25.65
N LEU A 14 -31.44 32.55 26.03
CA LEU A 14 -29.98 32.61 25.93
C LEU A 14 -29.60 32.24 24.49
N THR A 15 -29.19 33.23 23.71
CA THR A 15 -28.40 33.00 22.48
C THR A 15 -27.04 32.47 22.89
N VAL A 16 -26.82 31.17 22.70
CA VAL A 16 -25.47 30.58 22.74
C VAL A 16 -24.77 31.03 21.46
N VAL A 17 -23.83 31.98 21.59
CA VAL A 17 -22.85 32.26 20.54
C VAL A 17 -21.88 31.09 20.53
N ALA A 18 -22.10 30.11 19.65
CA ALA A 18 -21.13 29.06 19.39
C ALA A 18 -19.91 29.70 18.73
N ALA A 19 -18.82 29.84 19.48
CA ALA A 19 -17.52 30.19 18.93
C ALA A 19 -17.06 29.04 18.01
N ALA A 20 -16.96 29.32 16.71
CA ALA A 20 -16.43 28.39 15.74
C ALA A 20 -14.92 28.23 15.97
N MET A 21 -14.50 27.13 16.59
CA MET A 21 -13.10 26.69 16.58
C MET A 21 -12.83 26.03 15.23
N ALA A 22 -12.25 26.78 14.29
CA ALA A 22 -11.70 26.22 13.07
C ALA A 22 -10.46 25.37 13.43
N ALA A 23 -10.63 24.04 13.49
CA ALA A 23 -9.50 23.13 13.57
C ALA A 23 -8.76 23.15 12.22
N ALA A 24 -7.62 23.83 12.16
CA ALA A 24 -6.71 23.73 11.02
C ALA A 24 -6.15 22.29 10.98
N ALA A 25 -6.64 21.48 10.04
CA ALA A 25 -6.11 20.15 9.78
C ALA A 25 -4.71 20.30 9.15
N SER A 26 -3.66 20.12 9.96
CA SER A 26 -2.29 19.99 9.48
C SER A 26 -2.18 18.76 8.59
N VAL A 27 -2.13 18.96 7.28
CA VAL A 27 -1.83 17.90 6.30
C VAL A 27 -0.37 17.51 6.51
N MET A 28 -0.12 16.38 7.20
CA MET A 28 1.21 15.80 7.28
C MET A 28 1.53 15.17 5.93
N THR A 29 2.23 15.92 5.09
CA THR A 29 2.83 15.40 3.86
C THR A 29 3.92 14.41 4.24
N ALA A 30 3.61 13.11 4.23
CA ALA A 30 4.62 12.08 4.41
C ALA A 30 5.62 12.13 3.23
N PRO A 31 6.94 12.08 3.48
CA PRO A 31 7.91 12.02 2.41
C PRO A 31 7.76 10.70 1.65
N LEU A 32 7.81 10.76 0.32
CA LEU A 32 7.99 9.59 -0.53
C LEU A 32 9.38 9.02 -0.27
N THR A 33 9.49 8.07 0.67
CA THR A 33 10.73 7.35 0.90
C THR A 33 11.01 6.47 -0.31
N THR A 34 11.88 6.96 -1.20
CA THR A 34 12.48 6.10 -2.22
C THR A 34 13.44 5.19 -1.49
N GLU A 35 13.12 3.91 -1.42
CA GLU A 35 13.98 2.91 -0.78
C GLU A 35 15.32 2.85 -1.51
N ALA A 36 16.37 3.30 -0.84
CA ALA A 36 17.72 3.25 -1.37
C ALA A 36 18.22 1.79 -1.42
N ALA A 37 19.06 1.50 -2.41
CA ALA A 37 19.77 0.24 -2.47
C ALA A 37 20.68 0.07 -1.23
N THR A 38 20.74 -1.13 -0.66
CA THR A 38 21.79 -1.45 0.31
C THR A 38 23.18 -1.41 -0.36
N PRO A 39 24.29 -1.26 0.38
CA PRO A 39 25.63 -1.29 -0.22
C PRO A 39 25.91 -2.56 -1.04
N GLN A 40 25.37 -3.70 -0.62
CA GLN A 40 25.46 -4.93 -1.40
C GLN A 40 24.63 -4.83 -2.69
N GLN A 41 23.37 -4.41 -2.64
CA GLN A 41 22.55 -4.24 -3.84
C GLN A 41 23.18 -3.23 -4.82
N ALA A 42 23.73 -2.13 -4.33
CA ALA A 42 24.38 -1.09 -5.12
C ALA A 42 25.63 -1.59 -5.86
N ARG A 43 26.26 -2.67 -5.39
CA ARG A 43 27.40 -3.32 -6.07
C ARG A 43 26.99 -4.24 -7.22
N TRP A 44 25.73 -4.66 -7.27
CA TRP A 44 25.25 -5.68 -8.22
C TRP A 44 24.20 -5.14 -9.18
N CYS A 45 23.50 -4.07 -8.82
CA CYS A 45 22.52 -3.42 -9.69
C CYS A 45 23.06 -2.10 -10.22
N LYS A 46 22.81 -1.83 -11.51
CA LYS A 46 23.09 -0.52 -12.11
C LYS A 46 22.39 0.59 -11.31
N GLN A 47 22.93 1.80 -11.35
CA GLN A 47 22.34 2.95 -10.68
C GLN A 47 20.86 3.11 -11.02
N GLY A 48 20.02 3.28 -9.99
CA GLY A 48 18.57 3.38 -10.13
C GLY A 48 17.80 2.05 -10.09
N TYR A 49 18.50 0.91 -9.97
CA TYR A 49 17.93 -0.41 -9.77
C TYR A 49 18.24 -0.98 -8.39
N VAL A 50 17.35 -1.84 -7.90
CA VAL A 50 17.45 -2.57 -6.63
C VAL A 50 17.06 -4.02 -6.84
N TRP A 51 17.46 -4.93 -5.95
CA TRP A 51 16.94 -6.31 -5.99
C TRP A 51 15.43 -6.32 -5.78
N ARG A 52 14.72 -7.10 -6.60
CA ARG A 52 13.26 -7.24 -6.51
C ARG A 52 12.82 -7.89 -5.20
N GLU A 53 13.60 -8.86 -4.69
CA GLU A 53 13.34 -9.55 -3.43
C GLU A 53 11.92 -10.15 -3.35
N ALA A 54 11.41 -10.64 -4.49
CA ALA A 54 10.13 -11.33 -4.54
C ALA A 54 10.12 -12.59 -3.66
N THR A 55 11.28 -13.23 -3.54
CA THR A 55 11.57 -14.36 -2.64
C THR A 55 12.94 -14.12 -1.98
N PRO A 56 13.32 -14.87 -0.93
CA PRO A 56 14.63 -14.69 -0.27
C PRO A 56 15.85 -14.79 -1.20
N ASN A 57 15.72 -15.55 -2.30
CA ASN A 57 16.80 -15.78 -3.27
C ASN A 57 16.59 -15.01 -4.59
N ASP A 58 15.74 -13.97 -4.59
CA ASP A 58 15.43 -13.21 -5.79
C ASP A 58 16.23 -11.91 -5.93
N TYR A 59 17.36 -12.01 -6.63
CA TYR A 59 18.28 -10.90 -6.88
C TYR A 59 18.14 -10.28 -8.28
N VAL A 60 16.98 -10.39 -8.94
CA VAL A 60 16.76 -9.66 -10.21
C VAL A 60 16.74 -8.16 -9.92
N CYS A 61 17.55 -7.38 -10.65
CA CYS A 61 17.57 -5.93 -10.53
C CYS A 61 16.36 -5.32 -11.24
N VAL A 62 15.56 -4.54 -10.51
CA VAL A 62 14.32 -3.88 -10.96
C VAL A 62 14.28 -2.44 -10.44
N ARG A 63 13.34 -1.63 -10.91
CA ARG A 63 13.08 -0.30 -10.35
C ARG A 63 12.55 -0.44 -8.91
N PRO A 64 12.80 0.56 -8.03
CA PRO A 64 12.31 0.54 -6.65
C PRO A 64 10.79 0.31 -6.52
N SER A 65 9.99 0.85 -7.43
CA SER A 65 8.53 0.63 -7.46
C SER A 65 8.14 -0.85 -7.62
N GLN A 66 8.92 -1.62 -8.38
CA GLN A 66 8.67 -3.03 -8.65
C GLN A 66 9.07 -3.90 -7.44
N ARG A 67 10.09 -3.50 -6.67
CA ARG A 67 10.38 -4.11 -5.35
C ARG A 67 9.25 -3.87 -4.36
N THR A 68 8.73 -2.64 -4.30
CA THR A 68 7.56 -2.32 -3.46
C THR A 68 6.34 -3.14 -3.86
N GLN A 69 6.08 -3.27 -5.16
CA GLN A 69 5.00 -4.13 -5.67
C GLN A 69 5.20 -5.59 -5.26
N ALA A 70 6.40 -6.15 -5.40
CA ALA A 70 6.68 -7.53 -5.02
C ALA A 70 6.45 -7.79 -3.52
N ARG A 71 6.79 -6.82 -2.65
CA ARG A 71 6.46 -6.88 -1.22
C ARG A 71 4.95 -6.85 -0.96
N ASN A 72 4.23 -5.97 -1.63
CA ASN A 72 2.77 -5.90 -1.50
C ASN A 72 2.12 -7.21 -1.97
N ASP A 73 2.60 -7.79 -3.05
CA ASP A 73 2.13 -9.10 -3.52
C ASP A 73 2.38 -10.20 -2.48
N ASN A 74 3.54 -10.19 -1.83
CA ASN A 74 3.85 -11.14 -0.75
C ASN A 74 2.92 -10.94 0.45
N ALA A 75 2.62 -9.70 0.83
CA ALA A 75 1.74 -9.38 1.96
C ALA A 75 0.29 -9.86 1.73
N HIS A 76 -0.18 -9.84 0.48
CA HIS A 76 -1.53 -10.27 0.09
C HIS A 76 -1.57 -11.70 -0.48
N ALA A 77 -0.49 -12.47 -0.37
CA ALA A 77 -0.40 -13.78 -1.03
C ALA A 77 -1.51 -14.75 -0.56
N SER A 78 -1.74 -14.82 0.75
CA SER A 78 -2.74 -15.72 1.35
C SER A 78 -4.18 -15.36 0.98
N GLU A 79 -4.49 -14.07 0.83
CA GLU A 79 -5.82 -13.57 0.44
C GLU A 79 -6.20 -14.00 -0.99
N ARG A 80 -5.20 -14.25 -1.83
CA ARG A 80 -5.35 -14.60 -3.25
C ARG A 80 -5.29 -16.10 -3.52
N TRP A 81 -5.07 -16.91 -2.48
CA TRP A 81 -5.17 -18.36 -2.55
C TRP A 81 -6.58 -18.87 -2.27
N LEU A 82 -6.90 -20.05 -2.80
CA LEU A 82 -8.02 -20.85 -2.32
C LEU A 82 -7.72 -21.37 -0.91
N PRO A 83 -8.71 -21.46 0.00
CA PRO A 83 -8.49 -21.91 1.37
C PRO A 83 -7.74 -23.24 1.45
N GLY A 84 -6.69 -23.29 2.27
CA GLY A 84 -5.91 -24.52 2.52
C GLY A 84 -5.00 -24.98 1.37
N SER A 85 -4.73 -24.12 0.38
CA SER A 85 -3.88 -24.47 -0.78
C SER A 85 -3.03 -23.28 -1.23
N TYR A 86 -2.14 -23.53 -2.21
CA TYR A 86 -1.44 -22.48 -2.96
C TYR A 86 -2.09 -22.20 -4.33
N VAL A 87 -3.28 -22.76 -4.60
CA VAL A 87 -3.98 -22.55 -5.86
C VAL A 87 -4.53 -21.13 -5.90
N CYS A 88 -4.30 -20.41 -6.99
CA CYS A 88 -4.81 -19.05 -7.15
C CYS A 88 -6.34 -19.02 -7.30
N ARG A 89 -6.97 -18.02 -6.68
CA ARG A 89 -8.36 -17.66 -6.96
C ARG A 89 -8.54 -17.24 -8.42
N GLN A 90 -9.77 -17.34 -8.93
CA GLN A 90 -10.11 -16.89 -10.28
C GLN A 90 -9.64 -15.44 -10.51
N GLY A 91 -9.01 -15.20 -11.66
CA GLY A 91 -8.43 -13.90 -12.02
C GLY A 91 -6.97 -13.69 -11.57
N TYR A 92 -6.42 -14.61 -10.79
CA TYR A 92 -5.02 -14.62 -10.37
C TYR A 92 -4.25 -15.80 -10.95
N VAL A 93 -2.93 -15.64 -11.06
CA VAL A 93 -1.97 -16.65 -11.50
C VAL A 93 -0.73 -16.59 -10.63
N TRP A 94 0.04 -17.67 -10.55
CA TRP A 94 1.34 -17.64 -9.86
C TRP A 94 2.27 -16.63 -10.51
N ARG A 95 2.95 -15.84 -9.69
CA ARG A 95 3.86 -14.77 -10.13
C ARG A 95 5.07 -15.34 -10.87
N GLU A 96 5.56 -16.50 -10.45
CA GLU A 96 6.69 -17.20 -11.10
C GLU A 96 7.98 -16.34 -11.15
N ALA A 97 8.25 -15.54 -10.12
CA ALA A 97 9.48 -14.73 -10.06
C ALA A 97 10.74 -15.60 -10.03
N ARG A 98 10.66 -16.74 -9.34
CA ARG A 98 11.69 -17.78 -9.20
C ARG A 98 11.03 -19.16 -9.19
N PRO A 99 11.80 -20.26 -9.34
CA PRO A 99 11.29 -21.58 -9.02
C PRO A 99 10.67 -21.59 -7.62
N ASN A 100 9.48 -22.17 -7.49
CA ASN A 100 8.68 -22.24 -6.25
C ASN A 100 8.08 -20.90 -5.76
N ASP A 101 8.00 -19.87 -6.59
CA ASP A 101 7.24 -18.65 -6.25
C ASP A 101 5.74 -18.80 -6.57
N TYR A 102 4.98 -19.24 -5.56
CA TYR A 102 3.54 -19.49 -5.64
C TYR A 102 2.67 -18.29 -5.20
N VAL A 103 3.26 -17.09 -5.07
CA VAL A 103 2.49 -15.88 -4.78
C VAL A 103 1.54 -15.60 -5.93
N CYS A 104 0.25 -15.44 -5.61
CA CYS A 104 -0.76 -15.16 -6.62
C CYS A 104 -0.84 -13.67 -6.93
N VAL A 105 -0.79 -13.34 -8.22
CA VAL A 105 -0.82 -11.97 -8.76
C VAL A 105 -1.72 -11.92 -9.99
N THR A 106 -2.01 -10.73 -10.51
CA THR A 106 -2.75 -10.63 -11.76
C THR A 106 -1.90 -11.12 -12.95
N PRO A 107 -2.51 -11.52 -14.07
CA PRO A 107 -1.77 -11.90 -15.28
C PRO A 107 -0.80 -10.81 -15.79
N SER A 108 -1.16 -9.52 -15.63
CA SER A 108 -0.29 -8.41 -16.01
C SER A 108 0.98 -8.33 -15.17
N VAL A 109 0.89 -8.59 -13.86
CA VAL A 109 2.07 -8.63 -12.97
C VAL A 109 2.95 -9.84 -13.31
N ARG A 110 2.37 -11.01 -13.63
CA ARG A 110 3.17 -12.15 -14.11
C ARG A 110 3.92 -11.81 -15.40
N ALA A 111 3.27 -11.11 -16.34
CA ALA A 111 3.93 -10.67 -17.58
C ALA A 111 5.09 -9.69 -17.31
N GLN A 112 4.89 -8.72 -16.41
CA GLN A 112 5.96 -7.83 -15.94
C GLN A 112 7.13 -8.61 -15.33
N VAL A 113 6.85 -9.57 -14.45
CA VAL A 113 7.87 -10.39 -13.79
C VAL A 113 8.68 -11.21 -14.79
N ARG A 114 8.05 -11.76 -15.82
CA ARG A 114 8.73 -12.43 -16.93
C ARG A 114 9.63 -11.47 -17.72
N TYR A 115 9.15 -10.25 -17.99
CA TYR A 115 9.95 -9.22 -18.62
C TYR A 115 11.17 -8.84 -17.76
N ASP A 116 10.99 -8.65 -16.46
CA ASP A 116 12.09 -8.35 -15.53
C ASP A 116 13.13 -9.47 -15.49
N ASN A 117 12.69 -10.74 -15.49
CA ASN A 117 13.58 -11.90 -15.53
C ASN A 117 14.36 -11.96 -16.85
N ALA A 118 13.72 -11.68 -17.99
CA ALA A 118 14.36 -11.70 -19.31
C ALA A 118 15.44 -10.61 -19.48
N HIS A 119 15.27 -9.46 -18.83
CA HIS A 119 16.21 -8.32 -18.92
C HIS A 119 17.10 -8.20 -17.67
N ALA A 120 17.20 -9.26 -16.85
CA ALA A 120 17.94 -9.21 -15.59
C ALA A 120 19.43 -8.86 -15.81
N ALA A 121 20.05 -9.49 -16.81
CA ALA A 121 21.47 -9.30 -17.15
C ALA A 121 21.78 -7.84 -17.56
N GLU A 122 20.85 -7.16 -18.23
CA GLU A 122 21.04 -5.77 -18.67
C GLU A 122 21.05 -4.77 -17.51
N ARG A 123 20.60 -5.18 -16.33
CA ARG A 123 20.42 -4.33 -15.15
C ARG A 123 21.45 -4.61 -14.05
N TRP A 124 22.33 -5.58 -14.27
CA TRP A 124 23.47 -5.86 -13.39
C TRP A 124 24.60 -4.86 -13.63
N ALA A 125 25.26 -4.43 -12.56
CA ALA A 125 26.37 -3.46 -12.58
C ALA A 125 27.69 -4.08 -13.05
#